data_AF-A0A0F8WR58-F1
#
_entry.id   AF-A0A0F8WR58-F1
#
_cell.length_a   1.000
_cell.length_b   1.000
_cell.length_c   1.000
_cell.angle_alpha   90.00
_cell.angle_beta   90.00
_cell.angle_gamma   90.00
#
_symmetry.space_group_name_H-M   'P 1'
#
loop_
_entity.id
_entity.type
_entity.pdbx_description
1 polymer ?
#
loop_
_entity_poly.entity_id
_entity_poly.type
_entity_poly.pdbx_seq_one_letter_code
_entity_poly.pdbx_strand_id
1 'polypeptide(L)' 'MIEIKSRIGKLIVEYDVKNIEEAVELAVSKNINLSGANLSGTNLSGADLSGANLH' A
#
# COMPACT_ATOMS: atom_id res chain seq x y z
N MET A 1 -9.40 -9.01 3.79
CA MET A 1 -8.01 -8.83 4.26
C MET A 1 -7.02 -8.76 3.09
N ILE A 2 -6.28 -7.65 3.01
CA ILE A 2 -5.25 -7.34 2.01
C ILE A 2 -3.92 -7.10 2.74
N GLU A 3 -2.85 -7.65 2.18
CA GLU A 3 -1.49 -7.53 2.70
C GLU A 3 -0.63 -6.74 1.72
N ILE A 4 0.10 -5.73 2.21
CA ILE A 4 1.16 -5.07 1.46
C ILE A 4 2.49 -5.62 1.97
N LYS A 5 3.26 -6.22 1.07
CA LYS A 5 4.57 -6.78 1.37
C LYS A 5 5.65 -5.98 0.66
N SER A 6 6.84 -5.95 1.24
CA SER A 6 8.04 -5.47 0.56
C SER A 6 8.47 -6.41 -0.57
N ARG A 7 9.39 -5.95 -1.41
CA ARG A 7 10.02 -6.75 -2.48
C ARG A 7 10.71 -8.04 -1.98
N ILE A 8 11.06 -8.11 -0.70
CA ILE A 8 11.66 -9.30 -0.06
C ILE A 8 10.64 -10.17 0.68
N GLY A 9 9.33 -9.90 0.52
CA GLY A 9 8.25 -10.68 1.14
C GLY A 9 7.91 -10.31 2.59
N LYS A 10 8.63 -9.36 3.21
CA LYS A 10 8.31 -8.87 4.55
C LYS A 10 6.97 -8.11 4.54
N LEU A 11 6.06 -8.46 5.45
CA LEU A 11 4.80 -7.72 5.67
C LEU A 11 5.06 -6.28 6.12
N ILE A 12 4.41 -5.32 5.47
CA ILE A 12 4.45 -3.89 5.82
C ILE A 12 3.18 -3.55 6.61
N VAL A 13 2.03 -3.84 6.01
CA VAL A 13 0.70 -3.65 6.63
C VAL A 13 -0.27 -4.73 6.18
N GLU A 14 -1.29 -4.89 7.00
CA GLU A 14 -2.43 -5.77 6.78
C GLU A 14 -3.69 -4.98 7.14
N TYR A 15 -4.64 -4.92 6.21
CA TYR A 15 -5.90 -4.23 6.41
C TYR A 15 -7.07 -5.10 5.98
N ASP A 16 -8.17 -5.03 6.72
CA ASP A 16 -9.41 -5.67 6.31
C ASP A 16 -10.23 -4.74 5.40
N VAL A 17 -9.83 -4.71 4.14
CA VAL A 17 -10.38 -3.85 3.09
C VAL A 17 -10.68 -4.67 1.83
N LYS A 18 -11.39 -4.06 0.87
CA LYS A 18 -11.91 -4.76 -0.30
C LYS A 18 -10.87 -4.97 -1.38
N ASN A 19 -9.92 -4.06 -1.52
CA ASN A 19 -8.93 -4.07 -2.60
C ASN A 19 -7.63 -3.36 -2.19
N ILE A 20 -6.62 -3.44 -3.07
CA ILE A 20 -5.29 -2.86 -2.83
C ILE A 20 -5.30 -1.33 -2.88
N GLU A 21 -6.21 -0.72 -3.65
CA GLU A 21 -6.39 0.73 -3.73
C GLU A 21 -6.74 1.30 -2.35
N GLU A 22 -7.78 0.74 -1.71
CA GLU A 22 -8.24 1.11 -0.37
C GLU A 22 -7.15 0.83 0.69
N ALA A 23 -6.40 -0.26 0.54
CA ALA A 23 -5.29 -0.58 1.46
C ALA A 23 -4.16 0.45 1.38
N VAL A 24 -3.79 0.88 0.17
CA VAL A 24 -2.72 1.85 -0.04
C VAL A 24 -3.17 3.24 0.43
N GLU A 25 -4.40 3.66 0.14
CA GLU A 25 -4.94 4.94 0.64
C GLU A 25 -4.98 4.99 2.17
N LEU A 26 -5.41 3.90 2.83
CA LEU A 26 -5.36 3.79 4.28
C LEU A 26 -3.93 3.81 4.83
N ALA A 27 -2.96 3.24 4.13
CA ALA A 27 -1.57 3.34 4.51
C ALA A 27 -1.06 4.79 4.40
N VAL A 28 -1.39 5.49 3.31
CA VAL A 28 -0.99 6.90 3.07
C VAL A 28 -1.61 7.82 4.12
N SER A 29 -2.92 7.73 4.37
CA SER A 29 -3.60 8.56 5.39
C SER A 29 -3.07 8.35 6.81
N LYS A 30 -2.51 7.17 7.10
CA LYS A 30 -1.87 6.82 8.38
C LYS A 30 -0.37 7.12 8.40
N ASN A 31 0.18 7.77 7.37
CA ASN A 31 1.61 8.06 7.22
C ASN A 31 2.49 6.80 7.35
N ILE A 32 2.00 5.65 6.86
CA ILE A 32 2.77 4.42 6.83
C ILE A 32 3.86 4.54 5.77
N ASN A 33 5.08 4.17 6.14
CA ASN A 33 6.17 4.07 5.18
C ASN A 33 5.96 2.85 4.27
N LEU A 34 5.66 3.11 2.99
CA LEU A 34 5.51 2.10 1.94
C LEU A 34 6.80 1.94 1.11
N SER A 35 7.93 2.50 1.55
CA SER A 35 9.21 2.36 0.85
C SER A 35 9.56 0.88 0.63
N GLY A 36 9.91 0.53 -0.59
CA GLY A 36 10.18 -0.85 -0.98
C GLY A 36 8.97 -1.80 -0.99
N ALA A 37 7.74 -1.30 -0.86
CA ALA A 37 6.53 -2.09 -1.09
C ALA A 37 6.50 -2.67 -2.50
N ASN A 38 6.01 -3.90 -2.62
CA ASN A 38 5.76 -4.54 -3.90
C ASN A 38 4.33 -4.20 -4.36
N LEU A 39 4.20 -3.08 -5.06
CA LEU A 39 2.97 -2.63 -5.72
C LEU A 39 3.05 -2.79 -7.25
N SER A 40 3.98 -3.59 -7.76
CA SER A 40 4.12 -3.76 -9.21
C SER A 40 2.91 -4.52 -9.78
N GLY A 41 2.27 -3.98 -10.81
CA GLY A 41 1.12 -4.59 -11.47
C GLY A 41 -0.21 -4.42 -10.74
N THR A 42 -0.26 -3.67 -9.63
CA THR A 42 -1.52 -3.34 -8.95
C THR A 42 -2.22 -2.19 -9.65
N ASN A 43 -3.54 -2.28 -9.83
CA ASN A 43 -4.32 -1.13 -10.29
C ASN A 43 -4.54 -0.17 -9.11
N LEU A 44 -3.94 1.02 -9.19
CA LEU A 44 -4.10 2.12 -8.23
C LEU A 44 -4.72 3.36 -8.90
N SER A 45 -5.43 3.20 -10.03
CA SER A 45 -5.96 4.32 -10.81
C SER A 45 -6.91 5.23 -10.05
N GLY A 46 -7.53 4.76 -8.96
CA GLY A 46 -8.41 5.55 -8.09
C GLY A 46 -7.82 5.96 -6.74
N ALA A 47 -6.61 5.50 -6.38
CA ALA A 47 -6.03 5.81 -5.08
C ALA A 47 -5.48 7.25 -5.03
N ASP A 48 -5.79 7.97 -3.95
CA ASP A 48 -5.05 9.18 -3.61
C ASP A 48 -3.71 8.82 -2.93
N LEU A 49 -2.61 9.03 -3.66
CA LEU A 49 -1.24 8.78 -3.20
C LEU A 49 -0.51 10.09 -2.85
N SER A 50 -1.22 11.20 -2.71
CA SER A 50 -0.64 12.49 -2.36
C SER A 50 0.11 12.39 -1.03
N GLY A 51 1.43 12.62 -1.05
CA GLY A 51 2.27 12.53 0.15
C GLY A 51 2.71 11.11 0.54
N ALA A 52 2.42 10.09 -0.28
CA ALA A 52 2.86 8.73 -0.02
C ALA A 52 4.39 8.61 -0.05
N ASN A 53 4.97 7.95 0.97
CA ASN A 53 6.39 7.60 0.96
C ASN A 53 6.58 6.23 0.26
N LEU A 54 6.88 6.27 -1.04
CA LEU A 54 6.98 5.11 -1.93
C LEU A 54 8.43 4.82 -2.43
N HIS A 55 9.44 5.44 -1.81
CA HIS A 55 10.83 5.38 -2.27
C HIS A 55 11.42 3.96 -2.35
#